data_AF-A0A660L5X3-F1
#
_entry.id   AF-A0A660L5X3-F1
#
_cell.length_a   1.000
_cell.length_b   1.000
_cell.length_c   1.000
_cell.angle_alpha   90.00
_cell.angle_beta   90.00
_cell.angle_gamma   90.00
#
_symmetry.space_group_name_H-M   'P 1'
#
loop_
_entity.id
_entity.type
_entity.pdbx_description
1 polymer ?
#
loop_
_entity_poly.entity_id
_entity_poly.type
_entity_poly.pdbx_seq_one_letter_code
_entity_poly.pdbx_strand_id
1 'polypeptide(L)'
;MAHGEVSDAVVRRLPLYLRYLRMLERQGIRTVSSFQMGEDLLLNPAQIRKDLAFFGEFGRKGIGYDVPYLIEKIRHILHLDRCVPIALVGAGNLGTALARYNAFQETHMRITAVFDRDPQKVGQRLTEDLVVHGIDELDRVVREQGIRIGIIAVPRESAQEVLDRMVRAGIRAVLNFAPQILKAPPGVRVHYADITAELAALAYYLHCSPSLPARSPQAETHSAFGASSSDEGSGSVPAEETRSASPGDLPHIPPSEEG
;
A
#
# COMPACT_ATOMS: atom_id res chain seq x y z
N MET A 1 -19.46 1.76 28.11
CA MET A 1 -18.05 2.03 28.45
C MET A 1 -17.73 3.46 28.05
N ALA A 2 -16.89 4.18 28.81
CA ALA A 2 -16.61 5.59 28.56
C ALA A 2 -15.64 5.74 27.37
N HIS A 3 -16.17 5.98 26.17
CA HIS A 3 -15.35 6.33 25.01
C HIS A 3 -14.92 7.79 25.12
N GLY A 4 -13.72 8.03 25.68
CA GLY A 4 -12.95 9.17 25.24
C GLY A 4 -12.70 9.03 23.74
N GLU A 5 -12.97 10.07 22.96
CA GLU A 5 -12.85 10.00 21.51
C GLU A 5 -11.42 9.61 21.11
N VAL A 6 -11.27 8.46 20.43
CA VAL A 6 -9.98 8.03 19.92
C VAL A 6 -9.51 9.05 18.89
N SER A 7 -8.33 9.63 19.12
CA SER A 7 -7.77 10.64 18.23
C SER A 7 -7.61 10.11 16.80
N ASP A 8 -7.97 10.93 15.81
CA ASP A 8 -7.83 10.62 14.38
C ASP A 8 -6.40 10.20 14.02
N ALA A 9 -5.39 10.74 14.72
CA ALA A 9 -3.99 10.36 14.55
C ALA A 9 -3.69 8.90 14.95
N VAL A 10 -4.40 8.35 15.94
CA VAL A 10 -4.31 6.93 16.33
C VAL A 10 -4.96 6.05 15.25
N VAL A 11 -6.17 6.42 14.83
CA VAL A 11 -6.93 5.70 13.78
C VAL A 11 -6.13 5.62 12.48
N ARG A 12 -5.45 6.71 12.08
CA ARG A 12 -4.57 6.73 10.90
C ARG A 12 -3.31 5.84 11.00
N ARG A 13 -2.84 5.52 12.21
CA ARG A 13 -1.66 4.65 12.41
C ARG A 13 -1.99 3.16 12.45
N LEU A 14 -3.21 2.78 12.86
CA LEU A 14 -3.63 1.36 12.90
C LEU A 14 -3.43 0.61 11.56
N PRO A 15 -3.75 1.17 10.37
CA PRO A 15 -3.46 0.51 9.09
C PRO A 15 -1.97 0.26 8.84
N LEU A 16 -1.08 1.12 9.34
CA LEU A 16 0.38 0.95 9.23
C LEU A 16 0.86 -0.22 10.09
N TYR A 17 0.35 -0.33 11.33
CA TYR A 17 0.59 -1.48 12.20
C TYR A 17 0.09 -2.77 11.54
N LEU A 18 -1.14 -2.79 11.03
CA LEU A 18 -1.71 -3.96 10.36
C LEU A 18 -0.88 -4.41 9.14
N ARG A 19 -0.39 -3.46 8.32
CA ARG A 19 0.45 -3.75 7.16
C ARG A 19 1.78 -4.41 7.56
N TYR A 20 2.43 -3.88 8.59
CA TYR A 20 3.70 -4.40 9.11
C TYR A 20 3.52 -5.76 9.81
N LEU A 21 2.49 -5.92 10.64
CA LEU A 21 2.22 -7.21 11.29
C LEU A 21 1.92 -8.31 10.26
N ARG A 22 1.16 -8.02 9.19
CA ARG A 22 0.96 -8.98 8.07
C ARG A 22 2.26 -9.35 7.34
N MET A 23 3.27 -8.47 7.32
CA MET A 23 4.60 -8.81 6.79
C MET A 23 5.31 -9.81 7.71
N LEU A 24 5.31 -9.55 9.03
CA LEU A 24 5.87 -10.46 10.03
C LEU A 24 5.18 -11.83 10.01
N GLU A 25 3.85 -11.86 9.88
CA GLU A 25 3.06 -13.09 9.78
C GLU A 25 3.46 -13.94 8.56
N ARG A 26 3.64 -13.33 7.38
CA ARG A 26 4.17 -14.02 6.18
C ARG A 26 5.61 -14.50 6.34
N GLN A 27 6.39 -13.88 7.23
CA GLN A 27 7.75 -14.31 7.59
C GLN A 27 7.75 -15.37 8.70
N GLY A 28 6.58 -15.81 9.20
CA GLY A 28 6.46 -16.78 10.28
C GLY A 28 6.75 -16.23 11.68
N ILE A 29 6.96 -14.91 11.81
CA ILE A 29 7.31 -14.25 13.08
C ILE A 29 6.06 -14.18 13.96
N ARG A 30 6.14 -14.83 15.13
CA ARG A 30 5.01 -14.97 16.07
C ARG A 30 4.87 -13.84 17.08
N THR A 31 5.97 -13.18 17.45
CA THR A 31 5.97 -12.12 18.46
C THR A 31 6.79 -10.92 18.02
N VAL A 32 6.36 -9.72 18.42
CA VAL A 32 7.09 -8.48 18.16
C VAL A 32 6.99 -7.53 19.35
N SER A 33 8.09 -6.83 19.66
CA SER A 33 8.11 -5.79 20.69
C SER A 33 7.70 -4.42 20.14
N SER A 34 7.21 -3.53 21.01
CA SER A 34 7.00 -2.12 20.64
C SER A 34 8.27 -1.38 20.21
N PHE A 35 9.46 -1.92 20.54
CA PHE A 35 10.74 -1.35 20.16
C PHE A 35 11.03 -1.65 18.69
N GLN A 36 10.99 -2.94 18.29
CA GLN A 36 11.13 -3.37 16.90
C GLN A 36 10.08 -2.72 15.98
N MET A 37 8.80 -2.71 16.40
CA MET A 37 7.76 -1.98 15.67
C MET A 37 8.07 -0.48 15.53
N GLY A 38 8.80 0.11 16.47
CA GLY A 38 9.18 1.53 16.46
C GLY A 38 10.33 1.82 15.51
N GLU A 39 11.34 0.95 15.47
CA GLU A 39 12.44 1.04 14.51
C GLU A 39 11.94 0.86 13.07
N ASP A 40 11.21 -0.22 12.80
CA ASP A 40 10.76 -0.56 11.43
C ASP A 40 9.69 0.37 10.86
N LEU A 41 8.93 1.05 11.73
CA LEU A 41 7.89 2.02 11.31
C LEU A 41 8.31 3.49 11.50
N LEU A 42 9.52 3.76 12.01
CA LEU A 42 9.99 5.10 12.38
C LEU A 42 9.04 5.83 13.36
N LEU A 43 8.56 5.10 14.38
CA LEU A 43 7.60 5.57 15.37
C LEU A 43 8.12 5.39 16.80
N ASN A 44 7.76 6.31 17.70
CA ASN A 44 8.15 6.20 19.10
C ASN A 44 7.51 4.94 19.75
N PRO A 45 8.29 4.01 20.35
CA PRO A 45 7.76 2.82 21.02
C PRO A 45 6.73 3.12 22.13
N ALA A 46 6.85 4.25 22.81
CA ALA A 46 5.88 4.68 23.81
C ALA A 46 4.54 5.12 23.18
N GLN A 47 4.58 5.70 21.98
CA GLN A 47 3.37 6.04 21.23
C GLN A 47 2.65 4.77 20.76
N ILE A 48 3.38 3.77 20.25
CA ILE A 48 2.80 2.47 19.85
C ILE A 48 2.10 1.81 21.05
N ARG A 49 2.76 1.77 22.22
CA ARG A 49 2.13 1.24 23.45
C ARG A 49 0.86 2.02 23.83
N LYS A 50 0.89 3.34 23.75
CA LYS A 50 -0.26 4.20 24.08
C LYS A 50 -1.43 4.01 23.10
N ASP A 51 -1.13 3.92 21.80
CA ASP A 51 -2.10 3.72 20.73
C ASP A 51 -2.84 2.39 20.86
N LEU A 52 -2.10 1.32 21.16
CA LEU A 52 -2.67 0.00 21.39
C LEU A 52 -3.45 -0.03 22.72
N ALA A 53 -2.93 0.55 23.79
CA ALA A 53 -3.62 0.60 25.09
C ALA A 53 -5.01 1.27 25.06
N PHE A 54 -5.29 2.16 24.10
CA PHE A 54 -6.63 2.75 23.93
C PHE A 54 -7.74 1.72 23.61
N PHE A 55 -7.38 0.57 23.03
CA PHE A 55 -8.36 -0.46 22.64
C PHE A 55 -8.28 -1.75 23.48
N GLY A 56 -7.35 -1.83 24.43
CA GLY A 56 -7.20 -2.96 25.34
C GLY A 56 -5.74 -3.36 25.59
N GLU A 57 -5.56 -4.43 26.36
CA GLU A 57 -4.26 -5.01 26.65
C GLU A 57 -3.91 -6.10 25.62
N PHE A 58 -3.04 -5.77 24.67
CA PHE A 58 -2.63 -6.69 23.60
C PHE A 58 -1.25 -7.33 23.78
N GLY A 59 -0.48 -6.90 24.78
CA GLY A 59 0.91 -7.31 24.96
C GLY A 59 1.23 -7.77 26.38
N ARG A 60 2.24 -8.64 26.51
CA ARG A 60 2.75 -9.12 27.80
C ARG A 60 4.13 -8.52 28.07
N LYS A 61 4.34 -7.99 29.29
CA LYS A 61 5.62 -7.40 29.72
C LYS A 61 6.73 -8.45 29.60
N GLY A 62 7.81 -8.11 28.89
CA GLY A 62 8.94 -9.01 28.64
C GLY A 62 8.78 -9.97 27.45
N ILE A 63 7.60 -10.08 26.84
CA ILE A 63 7.34 -10.96 25.68
C ILE A 63 7.00 -10.14 24.42
N GLY A 64 6.29 -9.02 24.57
CA GLY A 64 5.79 -8.21 23.45
C GLY A 64 4.34 -8.55 23.08
N TYR A 65 4.00 -8.37 21.81
CA TYR A 65 2.69 -8.65 21.23
C TYR A 65 2.74 -9.96 20.45
N ASP A 66 1.69 -10.77 20.56
CA ASP A 66 1.46 -11.89 19.63
C ASP A 66 0.97 -11.33 18.29
N VAL A 67 1.65 -11.69 17.19
CA VAL A 67 1.44 -11.10 15.87
C VAL A 67 0.08 -11.50 15.28
N PRO A 68 -0.31 -12.79 15.19
CA PRO A 68 -1.64 -13.19 14.72
C PRO A 68 -2.78 -12.57 15.54
N TYR A 69 -2.70 -12.59 16.88
CA TYR A 69 -3.70 -12.01 17.76
C TYR A 69 -3.84 -10.48 17.55
N LEU A 70 -2.71 -9.77 17.43
CA LEU A 70 -2.75 -8.32 17.20
C LEU A 70 -3.29 -7.97 15.81
N ILE A 71 -3.04 -8.80 14.79
CA ILE A 71 -3.66 -8.67 13.46
C ILE A 71 -5.19 -8.80 13.57
N GLU A 72 -5.70 -9.84 14.23
CA GLU A 72 -7.13 -10.05 14.45
C GLU A 72 -7.77 -8.84 15.14
N LYS A 73 -7.17 -8.36 16.24
CA LYS A 73 -7.72 -7.23 17.00
C LYS A 73 -7.69 -5.91 16.23
N ILE A 74 -6.60 -5.61 15.52
CA ILE A 74 -6.54 -4.38 14.70
C ILE A 74 -7.52 -4.44 13.53
N ARG A 75 -7.71 -5.62 12.90
CA ARG A 75 -8.75 -5.80 11.87
C ARG A 75 -10.15 -5.52 12.43
N HIS A 76 -10.46 -6.06 13.61
CA HIS A 76 -11.75 -5.87 14.26
C HIS A 76 -12.01 -4.39 14.58
N ILE A 77 -11.02 -3.70 15.17
CA ILE A 77 -11.09 -2.25 15.45
C ILE A 77 -11.34 -1.42 14.18
N LEU A 78 -10.69 -1.80 13.06
CA LEU A 78 -10.86 -1.17 11.75
C LEU A 78 -12.11 -1.67 10.99
N HIS A 79 -12.89 -2.59 11.56
CA HIS A 79 -14.05 -3.25 10.94
C HIS A 79 -13.75 -3.98 9.61
N LEU A 80 -12.52 -4.49 9.47
CA LEU A 80 -11.99 -5.22 8.30
C LEU A 80 -12.22 -6.74 8.39
N ASP A 81 -13.28 -7.15 9.06
CA ASP A 81 -13.69 -8.56 9.19
C ASP A 81 -14.65 -8.98 8.06
N ARG A 82 -15.17 -8.01 7.32
CA ARG A 82 -16.07 -8.16 6.16
C ARG A 82 -15.56 -7.31 5.00
N CYS A 83 -16.01 -7.61 3.79
CA CYS A 83 -15.78 -6.73 2.65
C CYS A 83 -16.46 -5.37 2.88
N VAL A 84 -15.70 -4.30 2.66
CA VAL A 84 -16.14 -2.90 2.72
C VAL A 84 -16.23 -2.39 1.27
N PRO A 85 -17.44 -2.26 0.71
CA PRO A 85 -17.62 -1.81 -0.66
C PRO A 85 -17.44 -0.29 -0.78
N ILE A 86 -16.78 0.12 -1.86
CA ILE A 86 -16.35 1.50 -2.15
C ILE A 86 -16.88 1.93 -3.51
N ALA A 87 -17.47 3.12 -3.58
CA ALA A 87 -17.79 3.79 -4.84
C ALA A 87 -16.60 4.66 -5.28
N LEU A 88 -16.21 4.58 -6.55
CA LEU A 88 -15.26 5.50 -7.17
C LEU A 88 -16.01 6.38 -8.18
N VAL A 89 -15.83 7.70 -8.13
CA VAL A 89 -16.36 8.62 -9.14
C VAL A 89 -15.22 9.29 -9.89
N GLY A 90 -15.27 9.20 -11.22
CA GLY A 90 -14.23 9.61 -12.16
C GLY A 90 -13.44 8.42 -12.69
N ALA A 91 -13.80 7.90 -13.87
CA ALA A 91 -13.03 6.91 -14.62
C ALA A 91 -11.98 7.60 -15.51
N GLY A 92 -11.23 8.55 -14.94
CA GLY A 92 -10.05 9.14 -15.57
C GLY A 92 -8.80 8.27 -15.36
N ASN A 93 -7.63 8.73 -15.81
CA ASN A 93 -6.36 8.00 -15.66
C ASN A 93 -6.11 7.56 -14.21
N LEU A 94 -6.28 8.48 -13.24
CA LEU A 94 -6.12 8.21 -11.81
C LEU A 94 -7.17 7.21 -11.30
N GLY A 95 -8.46 7.42 -11.60
CA GLY A 95 -9.52 6.53 -11.15
C GLY A 95 -9.37 5.10 -11.69
N THR A 96 -9.08 4.95 -12.98
CA THR A 96 -8.83 3.65 -13.60
C THR A 96 -7.58 2.97 -13.00
N ALA A 97 -6.52 3.72 -12.69
CA ALA A 97 -5.36 3.18 -11.98
C ALA A 97 -5.71 2.72 -10.55
N LEU A 98 -6.48 3.50 -9.79
CA LEU A 98 -6.94 3.14 -8.44
C LEU A 98 -7.85 1.89 -8.47
N ALA A 99 -8.79 1.82 -9.41
CA ALA A 99 -9.68 0.69 -9.61
C ALA A 99 -8.90 -0.61 -9.90
N ARG A 100 -7.98 -0.56 -10.89
CA ARG A 100 -7.14 -1.71 -11.24
C ARG A 100 -6.22 -2.12 -10.09
N TYR A 101 -5.53 -1.17 -9.45
CA TYR A 101 -4.66 -1.48 -8.32
C TYR A 101 -5.43 -2.16 -7.18
N ASN A 102 -6.59 -1.60 -6.77
CA ASN A 102 -7.43 -2.18 -5.73
C ASN A 102 -7.96 -3.58 -6.10
N ALA A 103 -8.29 -3.82 -7.38
CA ALA A 103 -8.75 -5.12 -7.85
C ALA A 103 -7.71 -6.24 -7.64
N PHE A 104 -6.41 -5.94 -7.72
CA PHE A 104 -5.32 -6.89 -7.45
C PHE A 104 -4.90 -6.98 -5.97
N GLN A 105 -5.38 -6.10 -5.08
CA GLN A 105 -5.01 -6.13 -3.66
C GLN A 105 -5.89 -7.09 -2.85
N GLU A 106 -5.27 -8.02 -2.11
CA GLU A 106 -5.90 -8.88 -1.10
C GLU A 106 -6.35 -8.08 0.15
N THR A 107 -7.37 -7.25 -0.06
CA THR A 107 -7.87 -6.30 0.95
C THR A 107 -9.36 -6.46 1.14
N HIS A 108 -9.80 -6.18 2.37
CA HIS A 108 -11.22 -6.21 2.74
C HIS A 108 -11.91 -4.87 2.37
N MET A 109 -11.30 -4.08 1.49
CA MET A 109 -11.78 -2.79 1.02
C MET A 109 -11.77 -2.82 -0.50
N ARG A 110 -12.94 -2.93 -1.13
CA ARG A 110 -13.06 -3.20 -2.57
C ARG A 110 -13.82 -2.09 -3.26
N ILE A 111 -13.29 -1.59 -4.37
CA ILE A 111 -14.03 -0.74 -5.30
C ILE A 111 -15.01 -1.65 -6.05
N THR A 112 -16.30 -1.53 -5.75
CA THR A 112 -17.38 -2.39 -6.28
C THR A 112 -18.29 -1.66 -7.26
N ALA A 113 -18.13 -0.34 -7.37
CA ALA A 113 -18.82 0.48 -8.36
C ALA A 113 -17.92 1.64 -8.81
N VAL A 114 -17.88 1.90 -10.11
CA VAL A 114 -17.23 3.09 -10.69
C VAL A 114 -18.26 3.87 -11.47
N PHE A 115 -18.23 5.20 -11.36
CA PHE A 115 -19.13 6.10 -12.07
C PHE A 115 -18.36 7.15 -12.85
N ASP A 116 -18.84 7.48 -14.05
CA ASP A 116 -18.41 8.66 -14.80
C ASP A 116 -19.64 9.34 -15.44
N ARG A 117 -19.49 10.60 -15.83
CA ARG A 117 -20.50 11.34 -16.58
C ARG A 117 -20.29 11.24 -18.09
N ASP A 118 -19.09 10.87 -18.52
CA ASP A 118 -18.70 10.74 -19.92
C ASP A 118 -19.38 9.53 -20.58
N PRO A 119 -20.32 9.73 -21.53
CA PRO A 119 -21.04 8.63 -22.17
C PRO A 119 -20.14 7.67 -22.94
N GLN A 120 -18.93 8.08 -23.34
CA GLN A 120 -17.97 7.20 -24.01
C GLN A 120 -17.35 6.19 -23.03
N LYS A 121 -17.36 6.49 -21.73
CA LYS A 121 -16.83 5.63 -20.67
C LYS A 121 -17.88 4.74 -20.02
N VAL A 122 -19.13 5.19 -19.96
CA VAL A 122 -20.23 4.38 -19.41
C VAL A 122 -20.34 3.07 -20.20
N GLY A 123 -20.42 1.95 -19.48
CA GLY A 123 -20.36 0.60 -20.04
C GLY A 123 -18.96 0.04 -20.28
N GLN A 124 -17.89 0.83 -20.17
CA GLN A 124 -16.52 0.30 -20.27
C GLN A 124 -16.20 -0.60 -19.06
N ARG A 125 -15.54 -1.74 -19.33
CA ARG A 125 -15.07 -2.67 -18.31
C ARG A 125 -13.63 -2.33 -17.92
N LEU A 126 -13.39 -2.06 -16.63
CA LEU A 126 -12.07 -1.68 -16.11
C LEU A 126 -11.25 -2.89 -15.62
N THR A 127 -11.94 -3.88 -15.07
CA THR A 127 -11.47 -5.22 -14.64
C THR A 127 -12.61 -6.22 -14.82
N GLU A 128 -12.37 -7.53 -14.65
CA GLU A 128 -13.38 -8.58 -14.89
C GLU A 128 -14.73 -8.29 -14.23
N ASP A 129 -14.76 -7.93 -12.95
CA ASP A 129 -16.01 -7.67 -12.20
C ASP A 129 -16.46 -6.19 -12.18
N LEU A 130 -15.78 -5.27 -12.87
CA LEU A 130 -15.97 -3.83 -12.66
C LEU A 130 -16.25 -3.07 -13.95
N VAL A 131 -17.46 -2.53 -14.06
CA VAL A 131 -17.95 -1.73 -15.20
C VAL A 131 -18.20 -0.29 -14.73
N VAL A 132 -17.99 0.69 -15.61
CA VAL A 132 -18.31 2.09 -15.37
C VAL A 132 -19.81 2.33 -15.57
N HIS A 133 -20.49 2.74 -14.51
CA HIS A 133 -21.88 3.16 -14.50
C HIS A 133 -22.03 4.63 -14.90
N GLY A 134 -23.24 5.01 -15.34
CA GLY A 134 -23.59 6.42 -15.47
C GLY A 134 -23.67 7.08 -14.10
N ILE A 135 -23.22 8.33 -13.98
CA ILE A 135 -23.30 9.09 -12.72
C ILE A 135 -24.72 9.19 -12.14
N ASP A 136 -25.75 9.05 -12.98
CA ASP A 136 -27.15 9.06 -12.57
C ASP A 136 -27.60 7.78 -11.84
N GLU A 137 -26.86 6.69 -11.99
CA GLU A 137 -27.11 5.44 -11.26
C GLU A 137 -26.54 5.43 -9.84
N LEU A 138 -25.68 6.40 -9.49
CA LEU A 138 -24.95 6.44 -8.22
C LEU A 138 -25.88 6.27 -7.01
N ASP A 139 -26.98 7.02 -6.99
CA ASP A 139 -27.99 6.99 -5.93
C ASP A 139 -28.64 5.60 -5.75
N ARG A 140 -28.78 4.83 -6.83
CA ARG A 140 -29.33 3.48 -6.81
C ARG A 140 -28.27 2.48 -6.34
N VAL A 141 -27.14 2.41 -7.04
CA VAL A 141 -26.09 1.42 -6.81
C VAL A 141 -25.47 1.55 -5.41
N VAL A 142 -25.29 2.77 -4.89
CA VAL A 142 -24.79 3.00 -3.52
C VAL A 142 -25.73 2.41 -2.47
N ARG A 143 -27.06 2.50 -2.68
CA ARG A 143 -28.06 1.96 -1.75
C ARG A 143 -28.18 0.44 -1.87
N GLU A 144 -28.24 -0.09 -3.09
CA GLU A 144 -28.30 -1.53 -3.38
C GLU A 144 -27.07 -2.28 -2.84
N GLN A 145 -25.87 -1.75 -3.02
CA GLN A 145 -24.61 -2.36 -2.53
C GLN A 145 -24.25 -1.95 -1.08
N GLY A 146 -25.04 -1.09 -0.43
CA GLY A 146 -24.77 -0.63 0.94
C GLY A 146 -23.47 0.17 1.10
N ILE A 147 -23.02 0.86 0.04
CA ILE A 147 -21.73 1.59 0.02
C ILE A 147 -21.77 2.77 0.99
N ARG A 148 -20.77 2.86 1.87
CA ARG A 148 -20.61 3.96 2.85
C ARG A 148 -19.33 4.78 2.67
N ILE A 149 -18.41 4.31 1.82
CA ILE A 149 -17.13 4.95 1.53
C ILE A 149 -17.06 5.31 0.03
N GLY A 150 -16.63 6.53 -0.29
CA GLY A 150 -16.46 7.02 -1.65
C GLY A 150 -15.02 7.46 -1.95
N ILE A 151 -14.61 7.41 -3.21
CA ILE A 151 -13.40 8.03 -3.74
C ILE A 151 -13.80 9.04 -4.82
N ILE A 152 -13.31 10.27 -4.72
CA ILE A 152 -13.52 11.33 -5.71
C ILE A 152 -12.21 11.53 -6.48
N ALA A 153 -12.21 11.18 -7.77
CA ALA A 153 -11.09 11.28 -8.70
C ALA A 153 -11.47 12.05 -9.98
N VAL A 154 -12.30 13.10 -9.81
CA VAL A 154 -12.79 13.99 -10.88
C VAL A 154 -12.01 15.33 -10.92
N PRO A 155 -12.10 16.10 -12.02
CA PRO A 155 -11.61 17.49 -12.05
C PRO A 155 -12.23 18.35 -10.95
N ARG A 156 -11.48 19.38 -10.54
CA ARG A 156 -11.83 20.32 -9.46
C ARG A 156 -13.28 20.81 -9.56
N GLU A 157 -13.69 21.22 -10.74
CA GLU A 157 -14.96 21.87 -11.06
C GLU A 157 -16.17 20.99 -10.75
N SER A 158 -16.00 19.66 -10.75
CA SER A 158 -17.07 18.68 -10.49
C SER A 158 -17.04 18.10 -9.06
N ALA A 159 -16.00 18.37 -8.27
CA ALA A 159 -15.73 17.62 -7.04
C ALA A 159 -16.77 17.87 -5.92
N GLN A 160 -17.27 19.10 -5.79
CA GLN A 160 -18.31 19.42 -4.80
C GLN A 160 -19.66 18.78 -5.16
N GLU A 161 -20.08 18.85 -6.43
CA GLU A 161 -21.33 18.24 -6.91
C GLU A 161 -21.33 16.72 -6.67
N VAL A 162 -20.20 16.07 -6.97
CA VAL A 162 -20.00 14.64 -6.70
C VAL A 162 -20.09 14.33 -5.21
N LEU A 163 -19.48 15.13 -4.32
CA LEU A 163 -19.61 14.96 -2.88
C LEU A 163 -21.07 15.07 -2.42
N ASP A 164 -21.78 16.10 -2.87
CA ASP A 164 -23.17 16.34 -2.48
C ASP A 164 -24.08 15.18 -2.92
N ARG A 165 -23.83 14.61 -4.11
CA ARG A 165 -24.52 13.42 -4.63
C ARG A 165 -24.17 12.17 -3.83
N MET A 166 -22.88 11.92 -3.55
CA MET A 166 -22.43 10.81 -2.69
C MET A 166 -23.09 10.85 -1.29
N VAL A 167 -23.13 12.02 -0.66
CA VAL A 167 -23.71 12.19 0.69
C VAL A 167 -25.21 11.91 0.70
N ARG A 168 -25.94 12.39 -0.32
CA ARG A 168 -27.37 12.11 -0.53
C ARG A 168 -27.65 10.63 -0.75
N ALA A 169 -26.77 9.93 -1.47
CA ALA A 169 -26.86 8.50 -1.71
C ALA A 169 -26.65 7.64 -0.44
N GLY A 170 -25.87 8.12 0.53
CA GLY A 170 -25.65 7.46 1.83
C GLY A 170 -24.19 7.35 2.28
N ILE A 171 -23.24 7.80 1.46
CA ILE A 171 -21.81 7.80 1.78
C ILE A 171 -21.52 8.75 2.95
N ARG A 172 -20.59 8.36 3.83
CA ARG A 172 -20.21 9.11 5.04
C ARG A 172 -18.71 9.28 5.22
N ALA A 173 -17.89 8.54 4.49
CA ALA A 173 -16.45 8.76 4.41
C ALA A 173 -16.04 8.92 2.95
N VAL A 174 -15.24 9.94 2.63
CA VAL A 174 -14.77 10.21 1.27
C VAL A 174 -13.26 10.42 1.27
N LEU A 175 -12.58 9.77 0.31
CA LEU A 175 -11.20 10.08 -0.06
C LEU A 175 -11.22 10.94 -1.32
N ASN A 176 -10.80 12.20 -1.20
CA ASN A 176 -10.80 13.17 -2.27
C ASN A 176 -9.38 13.36 -2.85
N PHE A 177 -9.24 13.14 -4.16
CA PHE A 177 -8.04 13.45 -4.93
C PHE A 177 -8.16 14.76 -5.75
N ALA A 178 -9.34 15.39 -5.79
CA ALA A 178 -9.50 16.66 -6.48
C ALA A 178 -8.81 17.79 -5.70
N PRO A 179 -8.06 18.71 -6.36
CA PRO A 179 -7.28 19.78 -5.71
C PRO A 179 -8.18 20.94 -5.25
N GLN A 180 -9.10 20.65 -4.34
CA GLN A 180 -10.06 21.60 -3.75
C GLN A 180 -10.55 21.09 -2.40
N ILE A 181 -10.65 22.01 -1.43
CA ILE A 181 -11.33 21.78 -0.16
C ILE A 181 -12.84 21.72 -0.41
N LEU A 182 -13.46 20.61 -0.03
CA LEU A 182 -14.89 20.34 -0.21
C LEU A 182 -15.67 20.66 1.07
N LYS A 183 -16.88 21.20 0.89
CA LYS A 183 -17.82 21.49 1.98
C LYS A 183 -18.64 20.24 2.27
N ALA A 184 -18.29 19.54 3.35
CA ALA A 184 -19.04 18.37 3.81
C ALA A 184 -20.00 18.75 4.95
N PRO A 185 -21.23 18.21 5.00
CA PRO A 185 -22.12 18.42 6.13
C PRO A 185 -21.68 17.63 7.37
N PRO A 186 -22.21 17.96 8.57
CA PRO A 186 -21.90 17.24 9.81
C PRO A 186 -22.11 15.73 9.69
N GLY A 187 -21.19 14.95 10.24
CA GLY A 187 -21.21 13.49 10.18
C GLY A 187 -20.66 12.87 8.88
N VAL A 188 -20.17 13.68 7.94
CA VAL A 188 -19.41 13.24 6.77
C VAL A 188 -17.92 13.55 6.98
N ARG A 189 -17.06 12.55 6.85
CA ARG A 189 -15.59 12.71 6.90
C ARG A 189 -15.02 12.79 5.48
N VAL A 190 -14.18 13.78 5.22
CA VAL A 190 -13.42 13.90 3.96
C VAL A 190 -11.93 13.88 4.30
N HIS A 191 -11.21 12.91 3.76
CA HIS A 191 -9.76 12.88 3.73
C HIS A 191 -9.28 13.33 2.35
N TYR A 192 -8.18 14.07 2.32
CA TYR A 192 -7.59 14.62 1.11
C TYR A 192 -6.31 13.84 0.79
N ALA A 193 -6.14 13.47 -0.48
CA ALA A 193 -4.94 12.84 -1.03
C ALA A 193 -4.34 13.77 -2.10
N ASP A 194 -3.91 14.96 -1.66
CA ASP A 194 -3.34 15.97 -2.53
C ASP A 194 -1.84 15.72 -2.75
N ILE A 195 -1.55 14.86 -3.73
CA ILE A 195 -0.18 14.49 -4.12
C ILE A 195 0.65 15.74 -4.50
N THR A 196 0.02 16.77 -5.05
CA THR A 196 0.70 18.01 -5.45
C THR A 196 1.14 18.81 -4.23
N ALA A 197 0.29 18.94 -3.21
CA ALA A 197 0.64 19.60 -1.95
C ALA A 197 1.76 18.86 -1.20
N GLU A 198 1.71 17.52 -1.15
CA GLU A 198 2.76 16.69 -0.54
C GLU A 198 4.10 16.85 -1.27
N LEU A 199 4.11 16.82 -2.61
CA LEU A 199 5.33 17.05 -3.41
C LEU A 199 5.88 18.47 -3.24
N ALA A 200 5.03 19.49 -3.14
CA ALA A 200 5.46 20.86 -2.89
C ALA A 200 6.07 21.03 -1.49
N ALA A 201 5.53 20.35 -0.48
CA ALA A 201 6.13 20.30 0.86
C ALA A 201 7.50 19.59 0.84
N LEU A 202 7.65 18.50 0.07
CA LEU A 202 8.93 17.83 -0.10
C LEU A 202 9.99 18.72 -0.79
N ALA A 203 9.58 19.52 -1.77
CA ALA A 203 10.47 20.45 -2.47
C ALA A 203 11.09 21.51 -1.53
N TYR A 204 10.39 21.94 -0.49
CA TYR A 204 10.94 22.86 0.52
C TYR A 204 12.19 22.29 1.22
N TYR A 205 12.19 21.01 1.57
CA TYR A 205 13.31 20.37 2.28
C TYR A 205 14.58 20.23 1.44
N LEU A 206 14.48 20.29 0.09
CA LEU A 206 15.64 20.31 -0.79
C LEU A 206 16.51 21.57 -0.61
N HIS A 207 15.90 22.68 -0.14
CA HIS A 207 16.59 23.95 0.09
C HIS A 207 16.98 24.18 1.56
N CYS A 208 16.52 23.32 2.48
CA CYS A 208 16.83 23.41 3.92
C CYS A 208 17.72 22.28 4.44
N SER A 209 18.03 21.28 3.61
CA SER A 209 18.97 20.22 3.97
C SER A 209 20.41 20.74 3.85
N PRO A 210 21.31 20.53 4.83
CA PRO A 210 22.74 20.66 4.58
C PRO A 210 23.11 19.69 3.44
N SER A 211 24.05 20.10 2.58
CA SER A 211 24.45 19.27 1.45
C SER A 211 24.83 17.88 1.91
N LEU A 212 24.26 16.86 1.26
CA LEU A 212 24.69 15.47 1.42
C LEU A 212 26.23 15.47 1.30
N PRO A 213 26.97 14.94 2.29
CA PRO A 213 28.42 14.98 2.25
C PRO A 213 28.87 14.27 0.98
N ALA A 214 29.50 15.03 0.09
CA ALA A 214 30.01 14.49 -1.17
C ALA A 214 30.91 13.31 -0.82
N ARG A 215 30.59 12.11 -1.38
CA ARG A 215 31.39 10.90 -1.16
C ARG A 215 32.83 11.21 -1.51
N SER A 216 33.67 11.38 -0.49
CA SER A 216 35.08 11.65 -0.67
C SER A 216 35.71 10.39 -1.25
N PRO A 217 36.45 10.48 -2.39
CA PRO A 217 37.19 9.34 -2.89
C PRO A 217 38.38 9.10 -1.95
N GLN A 218 38.19 8.25 -0.94
CA GLN A 218 39.29 7.63 -0.22
C GLN A 218 39.84 6.53 -1.15
N ALA A 219 40.91 6.82 -1.89
CA ALA A 219 42.28 6.74 -1.39
C ALA A 219 42.71 5.27 -1.21
N GLU A 220 42.89 4.58 -2.33
CA GLU A 220 43.84 3.47 -2.40
C GLU A 220 45.23 4.01 -2.07
N THR A 221 45.71 3.83 -0.83
CA THR A 221 47.15 3.80 -0.51
C THR A 221 47.38 3.40 0.94
N HIS A 222 47.79 2.16 1.16
CA HIS A 222 48.82 1.71 2.11
C HIS A 222 48.92 0.18 1.98
N SER A 223 50.08 -0.46 2.02
CA SER A 223 51.45 -0.01 1.76
C SER A 223 52.26 -1.28 1.51
N ALA A 224 53.27 -1.23 0.64
CA ALA A 224 54.22 -2.34 0.56
C ALA A 224 54.99 -2.49 1.88
N PHE A 225 55.22 -3.73 2.30
CA PHE A 225 56.31 -4.12 3.20
C PHE A 225 57.02 -5.30 2.54
N GLY A 226 58.34 -5.19 2.33
CA GLY A 226 59.06 -6.05 1.40
C GLY A 226 59.95 -7.13 2.04
N ALA A 227 60.16 -8.21 1.28
CA ALA A 227 61.28 -9.17 1.29
C ALA A 227 61.64 -9.86 2.62
N SER A 228 61.68 -11.21 2.67
CA SER A 228 62.71 -12.00 1.97
C SER A 228 62.40 -13.52 1.94
N SER A 229 63.21 -14.27 1.18
CA SER A 229 63.29 -15.74 0.95
C SER A 229 63.12 -16.65 2.19
N SER A 230 62.87 -17.97 2.16
CA SER A 230 63.07 -19.06 1.16
C SER A 230 62.19 -20.30 1.58
N ASP A 231 62.07 -21.47 0.93
CA ASP A 231 62.41 -22.04 -0.41
C ASP A 231 61.65 -23.39 -0.62
N GLU A 232 61.80 -24.04 -1.79
CA GLU A 232 61.35 -25.42 -2.16
C GLU A 232 59.82 -25.73 -2.10
N GLY A 233 59.20 -26.63 -2.89
CA GLY A 233 59.66 -27.50 -3.98
C GLY A 233 58.53 -28.49 -4.39
N SER A 234 58.60 -29.06 -5.61
CA SER A 234 57.68 -30.06 -6.23
C SER A 234 56.25 -29.60 -6.61
N GLY A 235 55.60 -30.10 -7.67
CA GLY A 235 56.08 -31.03 -8.71
C GLY A 235 54.98 -31.89 -9.37
N SER A 236 54.40 -31.39 -10.48
CA SER A 236 53.85 -32.14 -11.64
C SER A 236 53.02 -33.45 -11.48
N VAL A 237 51.77 -33.45 -11.96
CA VAL A 237 51.18 -34.48 -12.85
C VAL A 237 50.03 -33.85 -13.68
N PRO A 238 49.56 -34.44 -14.82
CA PRO A 238 49.31 -33.65 -16.03
C PRO A 238 47.85 -33.65 -16.53
N ALA A 239 47.62 -33.00 -17.67
CA ALA A 239 46.38 -33.03 -18.43
C ALA A 239 46.59 -33.61 -19.84
N GLU A 240 45.61 -34.35 -20.33
CA GLU A 240 45.49 -34.88 -21.71
C GLU A 240 43.96 -34.94 -21.99
N GLU A 241 43.41 -34.09 -22.87
CA GLU A 241 43.13 -34.37 -24.30
C GLU A 241 42.35 -35.70 -24.53
N THR A 242 41.22 -35.78 -25.24
CA THR A 242 40.83 -35.07 -26.48
C THR A 242 39.31 -35.12 -26.79
N ARG A 243 38.82 -34.08 -27.49
CA ARG A 243 37.86 -34.04 -28.64
C ARG A 243 36.62 -34.99 -28.70
N SER A 244 35.45 -34.43 -29.05
CA SER A 244 34.80 -34.60 -30.39
C SER A 244 33.24 -34.51 -30.41
N ALA A 245 32.73 -33.56 -31.22
CA ALA A 245 31.49 -33.56 -32.03
C ALA A 245 30.06 -33.69 -31.42
N SER A 246 29.21 -32.71 -31.82
CA SER A 246 27.73 -32.67 -31.84
C SER A 246 27.16 -33.40 -33.09
N PRO A 247 25.86 -33.26 -33.48
CA PRO A 247 24.63 -32.82 -32.78
C PRO A 247 23.44 -33.83 -32.93
N GLY A 248 22.25 -33.55 -32.36
CA GLY A 248 21.04 -34.36 -32.66
C GLY A 248 19.74 -33.97 -31.92
N ASP A 249 18.88 -33.24 -32.64
CA ASP A 249 17.41 -33.21 -32.65
C ASP A 249 16.51 -33.14 -31.38
N LEU A 250 15.69 -32.08 -31.39
CA LEU A 250 14.44 -31.90 -30.64
C LEU A 250 13.27 -32.62 -31.33
N PRO A 251 12.27 -33.15 -30.60
CA PRO A 251 10.94 -33.42 -31.15
C PRO A 251 10.05 -32.17 -31.09
N HIS A 252 9.47 -31.80 -32.23
CA HIS A 252 8.42 -30.80 -32.37
C HIS A 252 7.06 -31.46 -32.17
N ILE A 253 6.14 -30.86 -31.39
CA ILE A 253 4.75 -31.36 -31.22
C ILE A 253 3.77 -30.31 -31.78
N PRO A 254 2.80 -30.68 -32.64
CA PRO A 254 1.85 -29.75 -33.24
C PRO A 254 0.63 -29.45 -32.35
N PRO A 255 -0.16 -28.40 -32.65
CA PRO A 255 -1.38 -28.06 -31.91
C PRO A 255 -2.55 -29.00 -32.23
N SER A 256 -3.58 -28.97 -31.37
CA SER A 256 -4.87 -29.63 -31.61
C SER A 256 -5.97 -28.59 -31.77
N GLU A 257 -6.76 -28.71 -32.84
CA GLU A 257 -7.93 -27.86 -33.10
C GLU A 257 -9.23 -28.49 -32.56
N GLU A 258 -10.20 -27.61 -32.33
CA GLU A 258 -11.66 -27.71 -32.16
C GLU A 258 -12.37 -29.06 -31.93
N GLY A 259 -13.28 -29.03 -30.94
CA GLY A 259 -14.38 -29.97 -30.69
C GLY A 259 -15.36 -29.38 -29.68
#